data_AF-A0A7X8DEB3-F1
#
_entry.id   AF-A0A7X8DEB3-F1
#
_cell.length_a   1.000
_cell.length_b   1.000
_cell.length_c   1.000
_cell.angle_alpha   90.00
_cell.angle_beta   90.00
_cell.angle_gamma   90.00
#
_symmetry.space_group_name_H-M   'P 1'
#
loop_
_entity.id
_entity.type
_entity.pdbx_description
1 polymer ?
#
loop_
_entity_poly.entity_id
_entity_poly.type
_entity_poly.pdbx_seq_one_letter_code
_entity_poly.pdbx_strand_id
1 'polypeptide(L)'
;MKRKYWKIRNIVGQILIILLLGFALLWIRSNIQHLQPLLAMKWLKLIFVLLAILYLIFCIGCITTLIADHVIHPYNPADPKSLAILAKVDKYKLDAALLRKIKQQGNIVQLIIQWLAQHNYQQVAKHRLGLIFEKKTAFVNHRFKNKYHRTFLLYRPLLNVLIIDNILSETLKFIESESQTKPVSQNNLILITDMKNEEEILSAGAGIVNYVSTEQTSYLYPIFLDMSHAHLFYPQDISLFPWYKRLAQKFNLISFKSWLRNNIQTNKNS
;
A
#
# COMPACT_ATOMS: atom_id res chain seq x y z
N MET A 1 -0.78 -28.42 -10.13
CA MET A 1 -2.21 -28.47 -10.54
C MET A 1 -3.21 -28.11 -9.42
N LYS A 2 -3.02 -28.52 -8.15
CA LYS A 2 -3.99 -28.28 -7.05
C LYS A 2 -4.31 -26.80 -6.74
N ARG A 3 -3.37 -25.87 -6.91
CA ARG A 3 -3.55 -24.43 -6.61
C ARG A 3 -4.51 -23.70 -7.58
N LYS A 4 -4.51 -24.09 -8.87
CA LYS A 4 -5.43 -23.53 -9.89
C LYS A 4 -6.88 -23.94 -9.64
N TYR A 5 -7.12 -25.20 -9.25
CA TYR A 5 -8.46 -25.72 -8.96
C TYR A 5 -9.12 -25.01 -7.78
N TRP A 6 -8.38 -24.76 -6.69
CA TRP A 6 -8.90 -24.03 -5.53
C TRP A 6 -9.24 -22.57 -5.84
N LYS A 7 -8.42 -21.89 -6.66
CA LYS A 7 -8.73 -20.53 -7.15
C LYS A 7 -10.01 -20.52 -8.00
N ILE A 8 -10.12 -21.41 -8.99
CA ILE A 8 -11.30 -21.49 -9.87
C ILE A 8 -12.57 -21.79 -9.05
N ARG A 9 -12.51 -22.69 -8.07
CA ARG A 9 -13.65 -23.01 -7.20
C ARG A 9 -14.14 -21.81 -6.39
N ASN A 10 -13.23 -21.00 -5.84
CA ASN A 10 -13.61 -19.81 -5.09
C ASN A 10 -14.25 -18.74 -5.99
N ILE A 11 -13.72 -18.57 -7.20
CA ILE A 11 -14.26 -17.62 -8.19
C ILE A 11 -15.66 -18.02 -8.65
N VAL A 12 -15.81 -19.29 -9.05
CA VAL A 12 -17.11 -19.84 -9.47
C VAL A 12 -18.11 -19.78 -8.33
N GLY A 13 -17.70 -20.08 -7.09
CA GLY A 13 -18.54 -19.95 -5.91
C GLY A 13 -19.02 -18.52 -5.67
N GLN A 14 -18.13 -17.53 -5.78
CA GLN A 14 -18.51 -16.12 -5.62
C GLN A 14 -19.46 -15.64 -6.72
N ILE A 15 -19.22 -16.01 -7.99
CA ILE A 15 -20.10 -15.70 -9.11
C ILE A 15 -21.48 -16.36 -8.92
N LEU A 16 -21.51 -17.62 -8.49
CA LEU A 16 -22.74 -18.37 -8.26
C LEU A 16 -23.57 -17.78 -7.10
N ILE A 17 -22.91 -17.34 -6.02
CA ILE A 17 -23.57 -16.61 -4.92
C ILE A 17 -24.18 -15.31 -5.44
N ILE A 18 -23.44 -14.51 -6.22
CA ILE A 18 -23.94 -13.25 -6.78
C ILE A 18 -25.15 -13.51 -7.68
N LEU A 19 -25.08 -14.50 -8.57
CA LEU A 19 -26.18 -14.87 -9.45
C LEU A 19 -27.41 -15.33 -8.67
N LEU A 20 -27.25 -16.17 -7.65
CA LEU A 20 -28.35 -16.63 -6.80
C LEU A 20 -29.01 -15.48 -6.01
N LEU A 21 -28.20 -14.57 -5.47
CA LEU A 21 -28.70 -13.42 -4.71
C LEU A 21 -29.42 -12.43 -5.61
N GLY A 22 -28.87 -12.16 -6.80
CA GLY A 22 -29.51 -11.34 -7.83
C GLY A 22 -30.82 -11.96 -8.32
N PHE A 23 -30.83 -13.28 -8.58
CA PHE A 23 -32.03 -14.01 -8.96
C PHE A 23 -33.09 -13.98 -7.85
N ALA A 24 -32.72 -14.21 -6.59
CA ALA A 24 -33.62 -14.14 -5.46
C ALA A 24 -34.23 -12.72 -5.31
N LEU A 25 -33.42 -11.66 -5.44
CA LEU A 25 -33.91 -10.28 -5.40
C LEU A 25 -34.90 -9.98 -6.54
N LEU A 26 -34.61 -10.44 -7.76
CA LEU A 26 -35.50 -10.29 -8.91
C LEU A 26 -36.79 -11.09 -8.75
N TRP A 27 -36.70 -12.32 -8.25
CA TRP A 27 -37.83 -13.19 -8.01
C TRP A 27 -38.75 -12.63 -6.92
N ILE A 28 -38.20 -12.15 -5.82
CA ILE A 28 -38.97 -11.49 -4.76
C ILE A 28 -39.62 -10.21 -5.31
N ARG A 29 -38.90 -9.40 -6.09
CA ARG A 29 -39.47 -8.19 -6.72
C ARG A 29 -40.62 -8.54 -7.66
N SER A 30 -40.47 -9.55 -8.51
CA SER A 30 -41.49 -9.99 -9.45
C SER A 30 -42.75 -10.48 -8.73
N ASN A 31 -42.60 -11.26 -7.65
CA ASN A 31 -43.75 -11.78 -6.90
C ASN A 31 -44.43 -10.70 -6.04
N ILE A 32 -43.68 -9.73 -5.51
CA ILE A 32 -44.25 -8.62 -4.73
C ILE A 32 -44.96 -7.60 -5.64
N GLN A 33 -44.60 -7.49 -6.92
CA GLN A 33 -45.29 -6.61 -7.88
C GLN A 33 -46.77 -6.99 -8.09
N HIS A 34 -47.12 -8.26 -7.93
CA HIS A 34 -48.51 -8.73 -7.97
C HIS A 34 -49.30 -8.36 -6.71
N LEU A 35 -48.62 -7.94 -5.63
CA LEU A 35 -49.19 -7.53 -4.35
C LEU A 35 -49.07 -6.00 -4.18
N GLN A 36 -49.77 -5.24 -5.04
CA GLN A 36 -49.79 -3.77 -5.04
C GLN A 36 -49.89 -3.08 -3.65
N PRO A 37 -50.67 -3.55 -2.66
CA PRO A 37 -50.71 -2.88 -1.34
C PRO A 37 -49.40 -2.96 -0.54
N LEU A 38 -48.57 -3.98 -0.75
CA LEU A 38 -47.29 -4.14 -0.05
C LEU A 38 -46.21 -3.20 -0.59
N LEU A 39 -46.23 -2.85 -1.87
CA LEU A 39 -45.32 -1.90 -2.50
C LEU A 39 -45.57 -0.43 -2.12
N ALA A 40 -46.80 -0.12 -1.67
CA ALA A 40 -47.14 1.21 -1.17
C ALA A 40 -46.48 1.53 0.19
N MET A 41 -45.99 0.51 0.91
CA MET A 41 -45.30 0.70 2.19
C MET A 41 -43.89 1.24 1.97
N LYS A 42 -43.69 2.52 2.31
CA LYS A 42 -42.40 3.23 2.20
C LYS A 42 -41.23 2.47 2.84
N TRP A 43 -41.47 1.77 3.95
CA TRP A 43 -40.46 0.97 4.65
C TRP A 43 -39.97 -0.23 3.84
N LEU A 44 -40.87 -0.93 3.15
CA LEU A 44 -40.50 -2.08 2.30
C LEU A 44 -39.63 -1.63 1.12
N LYS A 45 -39.98 -0.50 0.49
CA LYS A 45 -39.17 0.11 -0.57
C LYS A 45 -37.77 0.49 -0.08
N LEU A 46 -37.66 1.02 1.14
CA LEU A 46 -36.37 1.41 1.73
C LEU A 46 -35.48 0.18 1.98
N ILE A 47 -36.04 -0.92 2.49
CA ILE A 47 -35.32 -2.20 2.68
C ILE A 47 -34.80 -2.73 1.34
N PHE A 48 -35.61 -2.70 0.28
CA PHE A 48 -35.17 -3.11 -1.05
C PHE A 48 -34.03 -2.26 -1.61
N VAL A 49 -34.10 -0.94 -1.43
CA VAL A 49 -33.03 -0.03 -1.85
C VAL A 49 -31.74 -0.34 -1.07
N LEU A 50 -31.82 -0.56 0.25
CA LEU A 50 -30.67 -0.94 1.07
C LEU A 50 -30.04 -2.25 0.60
N LEU A 51 -30.86 -3.27 0.34
CA LEU A 51 -30.39 -4.57 -0.18
C LEU A 51 -29.75 -4.44 -1.56
N ALA A 52 -30.31 -3.62 -2.44
CA ALA A 52 -29.73 -3.35 -3.76
C ALA A 52 -28.37 -2.62 -3.66
N ILE A 53 -28.25 -1.66 -2.74
CA ILE A 53 -26.97 -0.96 -2.47
C ILE A 53 -25.94 -1.96 -1.93
N LEU A 54 -26.30 -2.78 -0.95
CA LEU A 54 -25.41 -3.81 -0.39
C LEU A 54 -24.97 -4.82 -1.47
N TYR A 55 -25.89 -5.25 -2.33
CA TYR A 55 -25.60 -6.12 -3.46
C TYR A 55 -24.61 -5.48 -4.45
N LEU A 56 -24.78 -4.19 -4.75
CA LEU A 56 -23.90 -3.45 -5.64
C LEU A 56 -22.49 -3.30 -5.05
N ILE A 57 -22.38 -2.99 -3.74
CA ILE A 57 -21.11 -2.97 -3.01
C ILE A 57 -20.44 -4.34 -3.07
N PHE A 58 -21.19 -5.42 -2.89
CA PHE A 58 -20.68 -6.79 -2.95
C PHE A 58 -20.18 -7.16 -4.35
N CYS A 59 -20.91 -6.80 -5.41
CA CYS A 59 -20.51 -7.00 -6.80
C CYS A 59 -19.19 -6.27 -7.13
N ILE A 60 -19.09 -5.00 -6.76
CA ILE A 60 -17.86 -4.22 -6.96
C ILE A 60 -16.69 -4.86 -6.20
N GLY A 61 -16.93 -5.26 -4.94
CA GLY A 61 -15.94 -5.99 -4.14
C GLY A 61 -15.42 -7.23 -4.86
N CYS A 62 -16.33 -8.07 -5.34
CA CYS A 62 -15.97 -9.31 -6.03
C CYS A 62 -15.20 -9.07 -7.34
N ILE A 63 -15.63 -8.12 -8.18
CA ILE A 63 -14.92 -7.75 -9.42
C ILE A 63 -13.50 -7.26 -9.10
N THR A 64 -13.36 -6.37 -8.10
CA THR A 64 -12.04 -5.86 -7.71
C THR A 64 -11.11 -6.95 -7.19
N THR A 65 -11.63 -7.94 -6.45
CA THR A 65 -10.83 -9.09 -6.01
C THR A 65 -10.42 -10.00 -7.17
N LEU A 66 -11.30 -10.23 -8.15
CA LEU A 66 -10.99 -11.06 -9.31
C LEU A 66 -9.88 -10.48 -10.18
N ILE A 67 -9.92 -9.15 -10.39
CA ILE A 67 -8.88 -8.42 -11.14
C ILE A 67 -7.56 -8.45 -10.37
N ALA A 68 -7.59 -8.20 -9.06
CA ALA A 68 -6.38 -8.23 -8.24
C ALA A 68 -5.68 -9.61 -8.27
N ASP A 69 -6.44 -10.70 -8.22
CA ASP A 69 -5.90 -12.07 -8.20
C ASP A 69 -5.28 -12.55 -9.54
N HIS A 70 -5.62 -11.89 -10.66
CA HIS A 70 -5.13 -12.23 -12.00
C HIS A 70 -4.01 -11.30 -12.49
N VAL A 71 -3.89 -10.10 -11.94
CA VAL A 71 -2.93 -9.08 -12.41
C VAL A 71 -1.63 -9.10 -11.60
N ILE A 72 -1.66 -9.60 -10.36
CA ILE A 72 -0.53 -9.58 -9.43
C ILE A 72 0.34 -10.82 -9.64
N HIS A 73 1.20 -10.76 -10.66
CA HIS A 73 2.30 -11.71 -10.79
C HIS A 73 3.53 -11.18 -10.04
N PRO A 74 4.20 -12.02 -9.21
CA PRO A 74 5.43 -11.61 -8.56
C PRO A 74 6.54 -11.48 -9.62
N TYR A 75 7.37 -10.45 -9.50
CA TYR A 75 8.56 -10.27 -10.33
C TYR A 75 9.68 -11.18 -9.83
N ASN A 76 10.34 -11.92 -10.70
CA ASN A 76 11.50 -12.71 -10.29
C ASN A 76 12.75 -11.80 -10.20
N PRO A 77 13.34 -11.62 -9.01
CA PRO A 77 14.49 -10.73 -8.80
C PRO A 77 15.79 -11.22 -9.45
N ALA A 78 15.84 -12.50 -9.87
CA ALA A 78 16.99 -13.13 -10.50
C ALA A 78 16.82 -13.33 -12.02
N ASP A 79 15.68 -12.95 -12.60
CA ASP A 79 15.42 -13.05 -14.05
C ASP A 79 15.47 -11.67 -14.72
N PRO A 80 16.47 -11.39 -15.57
CA PRO A 80 16.59 -10.11 -16.28
C PRO A 80 15.35 -9.75 -17.11
N LYS A 81 14.63 -10.74 -17.67
CA LYS A 81 13.40 -10.47 -18.43
C LYS A 81 12.31 -9.93 -17.52
N SER A 82 12.14 -10.52 -16.34
CA SER A 82 11.21 -10.04 -15.33
C SER A 82 11.57 -8.63 -14.84
N LEU A 83 12.85 -8.34 -14.64
CA LEU A 83 13.32 -7.01 -14.23
C LEU A 83 13.09 -5.95 -15.33
N ALA A 84 13.33 -6.31 -16.59
CA ALA A 84 13.05 -5.42 -17.72
C ALA A 84 11.57 -5.08 -17.87
N ILE A 85 10.66 -6.01 -17.50
CA ILE A 85 9.22 -5.72 -17.42
C ILE A 85 8.97 -4.72 -16.29
N LEU A 86 9.53 -4.95 -15.09
CA LEU A 86 9.37 -4.06 -13.94
C LEU A 86 9.84 -2.63 -14.23
N ALA A 87 11.00 -2.47 -14.86
CA ALA A 87 11.56 -1.16 -15.24
C ALA A 87 10.63 -0.35 -16.16
N LYS A 88 9.84 -1.03 -17.00
CA LYS A 88 8.92 -0.38 -17.94
C LYS A 88 7.62 0.08 -17.29
N VAL A 89 7.29 -0.38 -16.10
CA VAL A 89 6.02 -0.06 -15.43
C VAL A 89 5.99 1.40 -14.96
N ASP A 90 5.18 2.23 -15.64
CA ASP A 90 5.11 3.67 -15.39
C ASP A 90 4.71 4.05 -13.97
N LYS A 91 3.93 3.20 -13.28
CA LYS A 91 3.54 3.38 -11.87
C LYS A 91 4.75 3.60 -10.94
N TYR A 92 5.88 2.96 -11.27
CA TYR A 92 7.12 3.00 -10.47
C TYR A 92 8.16 3.99 -11.00
N LYS A 93 7.91 4.63 -12.14
CA LYS A 93 8.80 5.67 -12.65
C LYS A 93 8.55 7.00 -11.93
N LEU A 94 9.64 7.69 -11.65
CA LEU A 94 9.70 9.07 -11.21
C LEU A 94 10.16 9.93 -12.40
N ASP A 95 9.78 11.20 -12.42
CA ASP A 95 10.24 12.11 -13.46
C ASP A 95 11.76 12.33 -13.36
N ALA A 96 12.50 12.05 -14.44
CA ALA A 96 13.95 12.23 -14.49
C ALA A 96 14.36 13.71 -14.27
N ALA A 97 13.52 14.67 -14.67
CA ALA A 97 13.77 16.10 -14.43
C ALA A 97 13.68 16.43 -12.94
N LEU A 98 12.75 15.79 -12.22
CA LEU A 98 12.61 15.91 -10.77
C LEU A 98 13.87 15.40 -10.07
N LEU A 99 14.40 14.26 -10.51
CA LEU A 99 15.62 13.68 -9.95
C LEU A 99 16.85 14.60 -10.10
N ARG A 100 17.05 15.19 -11.29
CA ARG A 100 18.16 16.13 -11.52
C ARG A 100 18.10 17.30 -10.54
N LYS A 101 16.90 17.82 -10.28
CA LYS A 101 16.69 18.89 -9.31
C LYS A 101 16.93 18.44 -7.87
N ILE A 102 16.52 17.22 -7.48
CA ILE A 102 16.88 16.68 -6.15
C ILE A 102 18.40 16.69 -5.97
N LYS A 103 19.14 16.19 -6.97
CA LYS A 103 20.61 16.15 -6.93
C LYS A 103 21.23 17.55 -6.80
N GLN A 104 20.60 18.57 -7.38
CA GLN A 104 21.04 19.97 -7.27
C GLN A 104 20.71 20.60 -5.92
N GLN A 105 19.59 20.23 -5.29
CA GLN A 105 19.14 20.79 -4.01
C GLN A 105 19.86 20.22 -2.79
N GLY A 106 20.63 19.14 -2.95
CA GLY A 106 21.50 18.59 -1.92
C GLY A 106 21.10 17.18 -1.48
N ASN A 107 21.29 16.89 -0.19
CA ASN A 107 21.12 15.54 0.33
C ASN A 107 19.63 15.17 0.50
N ILE A 108 19.14 14.24 -0.33
CA ILE A 108 17.74 13.76 -0.31
C ILE A 108 17.30 13.24 1.06
N VAL A 109 18.21 12.65 1.85
CA VAL A 109 17.90 12.19 3.20
C VAL A 109 17.50 13.37 4.08
N GLN A 110 18.24 14.48 4.01
CA GLN A 110 17.92 15.70 4.78
C GLN A 110 16.60 16.33 4.33
N LEU A 111 16.33 16.35 3.02
CA LEU A 111 15.05 16.83 2.50
C LEU A 111 13.87 16.01 3.03
N ILE A 112 13.99 14.68 3.08
CA ILE A 112 12.95 13.81 3.63
C ILE A 112 12.82 14.00 5.15
N ILE A 113 13.91 14.22 5.88
CA ILE A 113 13.85 14.56 7.31
C ILE A 113 13.06 15.86 7.52
N GLN A 114 13.30 16.89 6.72
CA GLN A 114 12.56 18.15 6.79
C GLN A 114 11.07 17.95 6.48
N TRP A 115 10.74 17.14 5.47
CA TRP A 115 9.36 16.79 5.16
C TRP A 115 8.67 16.06 6.30
N LEU A 116 9.35 15.10 6.94
CA LEU A 116 8.85 14.40 8.11
C LEU A 116 8.58 15.38 9.26
N ALA A 117 9.50 16.31 9.52
CA ALA A 117 9.34 17.35 10.54
C ALA A 117 8.12 18.25 10.27
N GLN A 118 7.92 18.70 9.02
CA GLN A 118 6.74 19.47 8.60
C GLN A 118 5.42 18.71 8.84
N HIS A 119 5.46 17.37 8.83
CA HIS A 119 4.31 16.52 9.10
C HIS A 119 4.16 16.13 10.58
N ASN A 120 4.91 16.78 11.48
CA ASN A 120 4.96 16.53 12.93
C ASN A 120 5.52 15.16 13.32
N TYR A 121 6.43 14.61 12.51
CA TYR A 121 7.24 13.48 12.94
C TYR A 121 8.47 13.97 13.69
N GLN A 122 8.78 13.34 14.82
CA GLN A 122 9.96 13.63 15.63
C GLN A 122 10.93 12.45 15.55
N GLN A 123 12.22 12.75 15.43
CA GLN A 123 13.24 11.70 15.50
C GLN A 123 13.33 11.19 16.94
N VAL A 124 13.08 9.89 17.13
CA VAL A 124 13.10 9.26 18.47
C VAL A 124 14.30 8.37 18.70
N ALA A 125 14.92 7.86 17.63
CA ALA A 125 16.08 6.99 17.73
C ALA A 125 16.93 7.02 16.47
N LYS A 126 18.22 6.73 16.65
CA LYS A 126 19.15 6.37 15.59
C LYS A 126 19.55 4.91 15.83
N HIS A 127 19.11 4.03 14.95
CA HIS A 127 19.33 2.58 15.06
C HIS A 127 20.20 2.09 13.89
N ARG A 128 20.68 0.84 13.95
CA ARG A 128 21.35 0.18 12.80
C ARG A 128 20.48 0.18 11.53
N LEU A 129 19.16 0.22 11.73
CA LEU A 129 18.10 0.30 10.70
C LEU A 129 17.86 1.72 10.16
N GLY A 130 18.67 2.70 10.56
CA GLY A 130 18.55 4.10 10.13
C GLY A 130 17.92 4.99 11.19
N LEU A 131 17.33 6.09 10.73
CA LEU A 131 16.67 7.07 11.58
C LEU A 131 15.22 6.67 11.79
N ILE A 132 14.76 6.67 13.04
CA ILE A 132 13.39 6.32 13.39
C ILE A 132 12.65 7.59 13.79
N PHE A 133 11.55 7.83 13.09
CA PHE A 133 10.67 8.97 13.27
C PHE A 133 9.31 8.52 13.77
N GLU A 134 8.78 9.19 14.79
CA GLU A 134 7.46 8.90 15.35
C GLU A 134 6.57 10.14 15.35
N LYS A 135 5.28 9.91 15.08
CA LYS A 135 4.22 10.92 15.18
C LYS A 135 3.11 10.38 16.07
N LYS A 136 2.73 11.14 17.08
CA LYS A 136 1.59 10.80 17.95
C LYS A 136 0.28 10.91 17.17
N THR A 137 -0.58 9.90 17.26
CA THR A 137 -1.92 9.97 16.67
C THR A 137 -2.89 10.58 17.66
N ALA A 138 -3.83 11.40 17.18
CA ALA A 138 -4.92 11.94 18.00
C ALA A 138 -5.87 10.84 18.53
N PHE A 139 -5.87 9.66 17.88
CA PHE A 139 -6.72 8.55 18.25
C PHE A 139 -6.14 7.76 19.43
N VAL A 140 -6.92 7.65 20.50
CA VAL A 140 -6.61 6.88 21.70
C VAL A 140 -7.26 5.50 21.56
N ASN A 141 -6.52 4.42 21.84
CA ASN A 141 -7.08 3.07 21.74
C ASN A 141 -8.03 2.75 22.92
N HIS A 142 -8.70 1.59 22.86
CA HIS A 142 -9.58 1.07 23.92
C HIS A 142 -8.90 0.87 25.30
N ARG A 143 -7.56 0.94 25.37
CA ARG A 143 -6.76 0.87 26.60
C ARG A 143 -6.21 2.25 27.02
N PHE A 144 -6.79 3.33 26.51
CA PHE A 144 -6.37 4.71 26.76
C PHE A 144 -4.91 5.04 26.40
N LYS A 145 -4.27 4.21 25.56
CA LYS A 145 -2.92 4.44 25.06
C LYS A 145 -2.98 5.17 23.72
N ASN A 146 -2.22 6.26 23.64
CA ASN A 146 -1.96 6.93 22.37
C ASN A 146 -1.18 5.99 21.45
N LYS A 147 -1.63 5.86 20.20
CA LYS A 147 -0.85 5.17 19.17
C LYS A 147 0.12 6.13 18.50
N TYR A 148 1.11 5.55 17.84
CA TYR A 148 2.08 6.30 17.05
C TYR A 148 2.02 5.88 15.59
N HIS A 149 2.41 6.76 14.68
CA HIS A 149 2.87 6.39 13.34
C HIS A 149 4.38 6.38 13.38
N ARG A 150 5.00 5.36 12.82
CA ARG A 150 6.45 5.19 12.80
C ARG A 150 6.95 5.11 11.37
N THR A 151 7.98 5.89 11.08
CA THR A 151 8.67 5.86 9.79
C THR A 151 10.15 5.58 10.03
N PHE A 152 10.65 4.51 9.43
CA PHE A 152 12.07 4.20 9.36
C PHE A 152 12.63 4.85 8.10
N LEU A 153 13.70 5.62 8.22
CA LEU A 153 14.40 6.26 7.11
C LEU A 153 15.81 5.69 7.02
N LEU A 154 16.07 4.99 5.92
CA LEU A 154 17.31 4.26 5.72
C LEU A 154 17.93 4.57 4.36
N TYR A 155 19.17 5.06 4.39
CA TYR A 155 20.00 5.20 3.20
C TYR A 155 21.02 4.04 3.13
N ARG A 156 21.12 3.42 1.95
CA ARG A 156 22.08 2.34 1.67
C ARG A 156 22.66 2.52 0.26
N PRO A 157 24.00 2.61 0.13
CA PRO A 157 24.65 2.79 -1.17
C PRO A 157 24.67 1.52 -2.03
N LEU A 158 24.51 0.35 -1.40
CA LEU A 158 24.43 -0.95 -2.08
C LEU A 158 23.17 -1.67 -1.61
N LEU A 159 22.33 -2.06 -2.55
CA LEU A 159 21.08 -2.77 -2.31
C LEU A 159 20.88 -3.83 -3.38
N ASN A 160 20.38 -4.98 -2.95
CA ASN A 160 19.86 -6.04 -3.80
C ASN A 160 18.70 -6.71 -3.07
N VAL A 161 18.04 -7.68 -3.70
CA VAL A 161 16.87 -8.34 -3.09
C VAL A 161 17.18 -8.98 -1.73
N LEU A 162 18.35 -9.60 -1.56
CA LEU A 162 18.73 -10.27 -0.31
C LEU A 162 18.92 -9.28 0.83
N ILE A 163 19.52 -8.12 0.53
CA ILE A 163 19.70 -7.04 1.50
C ILE A 163 18.34 -6.46 1.87
N ILE A 164 17.43 -6.28 0.90
CA ILE A 164 16.06 -5.82 1.17
C ILE A 164 15.34 -6.80 2.09
N ASP A 165 15.39 -8.10 1.83
CA ASP A 165 14.75 -9.11 2.66
C ASP A 165 15.29 -9.09 4.09
N ASN A 166 16.61 -8.93 4.27
CA ASN A 166 17.20 -8.81 5.60
C ASN A 166 16.75 -7.51 6.31
N ILE A 167 16.75 -6.37 5.61
CA ILE A 167 16.30 -5.08 6.18
C ILE A 167 14.83 -5.18 6.61
N LEU A 168 13.97 -5.77 5.77
CA LEU A 168 12.57 -5.98 6.08
C LEU A 168 12.44 -6.87 7.32
N SER A 169 13.12 -8.01 7.36
CA SER A 169 13.10 -8.93 8.51
C SER A 169 13.58 -8.27 9.80
N GLU A 170 14.70 -7.54 9.78
CA GLU A 170 15.22 -6.82 10.94
C GLU A 170 14.26 -5.71 11.40
N THR A 171 13.65 -4.98 10.46
CA THR A 171 12.65 -3.94 10.76
C THR A 171 11.42 -4.54 11.43
N LEU A 172 10.96 -5.70 10.97
CA LEU A 172 9.83 -6.42 11.57
C LEU A 172 10.16 -6.87 12.99
N LYS A 173 11.32 -7.49 13.21
CA LYS A 173 11.77 -7.89 14.55
C LYS A 173 11.82 -6.71 15.52
N PHE A 174 12.30 -5.55 15.06
CA PHE A 174 12.32 -4.33 15.87
C PHE A 174 10.90 -3.83 16.19
N ILE A 175 9.98 -3.86 15.23
CA ILE A 175 8.58 -3.47 15.47
C ILE A 175 7.93 -4.41 16.49
N GLU A 176 8.15 -5.71 16.35
CA GLU A 176 7.64 -6.74 17.26
C GLU A 176 8.14 -6.51 18.69
N SER A 177 9.45 -6.27 18.87
CA SER A 177 10.02 -6.01 20.20
C SER A 177 9.47 -4.74 20.86
N GLU A 178 9.22 -3.68 20.08
CA GLU A 178 8.70 -2.41 20.58
C GLU A 178 7.16 -2.37 20.70
N SER A 179 6.44 -3.32 20.10
CA SER A 179 4.98 -3.29 20.00
C SER A 179 4.28 -3.32 21.36
N GLN A 180 4.91 -3.96 22.36
CA GLN A 180 4.37 -4.10 23.71
C GLN A 180 4.46 -2.81 24.53
N THR A 181 5.54 -2.05 24.34
CA THR A 181 5.83 -0.81 25.07
C THR A 181 5.15 0.39 24.41
N LYS A 182 5.22 0.48 23.08
CA LYS A 182 4.70 1.60 22.28
C LYS A 182 3.88 1.08 21.09
N PRO A 183 2.54 0.99 21.22
CA PRO A 183 1.70 0.51 20.14
C PRO A 183 1.71 1.47 18.95
N VAL A 184 2.00 0.94 17.76
CA VAL A 184 2.05 1.70 16.51
C VAL A 184 0.84 1.37 15.64
N SER A 185 0.20 2.39 15.08
CA SER A 185 -0.93 2.26 14.16
C SER A 185 -0.48 1.98 12.72
N GLN A 186 0.62 2.62 12.30
CA GLN A 186 1.19 2.56 10.95
C GLN A 186 2.71 2.51 11.02
N ASN A 187 3.31 1.56 10.30
CA ASN A 187 4.76 1.45 10.13
C ASN A 187 5.09 1.68 8.66
N ASN A 188 6.02 2.60 8.39
CA ASN A 188 6.52 2.89 7.06
C ASN A 188 8.04 2.71 7.03
N LEU A 189 8.58 2.18 5.96
CA LEU A 189 10.03 2.11 5.74
C LEU A 189 10.35 2.85 4.45
N ILE A 190 11.14 3.91 4.53
CA ILE A 190 11.64 4.65 3.37
C ILE A 190 13.10 4.29 3.17
N LEU A 191 13.37 3.58 2.09
CA LEU A 191 14.69 3.17 1.64
C LEU A 191 15.15 4.09 0.52
N ILE A 192 16.41 4.50 0.57
CA ILE A 192 17.01 5.39 -0.42
C ILE A 192 18.34 4.82 -0.86
N THR A 193 18.57 4.81 -2.17
CA THR A 193 19.88 4.48 -2.75
C THR A 193 20.21 5.42 -3.90
N ASP A 194 21.49 5.60 -4.14
CA ASP A 194 22.09 6.24 -5.30
C ASP A 194 23.05 5.29 -6.05
N MET A 195 22.87 3.97 -5.85
CA MET A 195 23.58 2.92 -6.59
C MET A 195 23.44 3.15 -8.10
N LYS A 196 24.50 2.88 -8.88
CA LYS A 196 24.48 3.07 -10.34
C LYS A 196 24.12 1.82 -11.14
N ASN A 197 24.18 0.64 -10.52
CA ASN A 197 23.86 -0.61 -11.20
C ASN A 197 22.34 -0.80 -11.21
N GLU A 198 21.75 -0.65 -12.40
CA GLU A 198 20.30 -0.75 -12.61
C GLU A 198 19.73 -2.14 -12.28
N GLU A 199 20.43 -3.23 -12.61
CA GLU A 199 19.93 -4.59 -12.38
C GLU A 199 19.75 -4.88 -10.88
N GLU A 200 20.72 -4.49 -10.07
CA GLU A 200 20.67 -4.66 -8.61
C GLU A 200 19.57 -3.80 -7.97
N ILE A 201 19.36 -2.59 -8.50
CA ILE A 201 18.26 -1.71 -8.07
C ILE A 201 16.90 -2.30 -8.44
N LEU A 202 16.75 -2.82 -9.66
CA LEU A 202 15.52 -3.48 -10.09
C LEU A 202 15.29 -4.78 -9.30
N SER A 203 16.34 -5.52 -8.96
CA SER A 203 16.28 -6.69 -8.08
C SER A 203 15.78 -6.32 -6.68
N ALA A 204 16.37 -5.28 -6.07
CA ALA A 204 15.89 -4.71 -4.81
C ALA A 204 14.44 -4.20 -4.91
N GLY A 205 14.11 -3.52 -6.02
CA GLY A 205 12.77 -3.03 -6.35
C GLY A 205 11.75 -4.15 -6.44
N ALA A 206 12.10 -5.28 -7.06
CA ALA A 206 11.26 -6.47 -7.14
C ALA A 206 10.96 -7.02 -5.73
N GLY A 207 11.93 -7.06 -4.82
CA GLY A 207 11.71 -7.41 -3.41
C GLY A 207 10.66 -6.53 -2.75
N ILE A 208 10.75 -5.21 -2.94
CA ILE A 208 9.78 -4.24 -2.39
C ILE A 208 8.39 -4.35 -3.03
N VAL A 209 8.33 -4.53 -4.34
CA VAL A 209 7.08 -4.62 -5.10
C VAL A 209 6.33 -5.91 -4.78
N ASN A 210 7.06 -7.01 -4.60
CA ASN A 210 6.51 -8.32 -4.22
C ASN A 210 6.19 -8.43 -2.73
N TYR A 211 6.65 -7.49 -1.91
CA TYR A 211 6.42 -7.52 -0.48
C TYR A 211 4.91 -7.45 -0.17
N VAL A 212 4.43 -8.40 0.62
CA VAL A 212 3.05 -8.47 1.05
C VAL A 212 3.01 -8.26 2.55
N SER A 213 2.40 -7.16 2.98
CA SER A 213 2.27 -6.88 4.41
C SER A 213 0.93 -7.34 4.97
N THR A 214 1.00 -7.92 6.16
CA THR A 214 -0.09 -8.54 6.90
C THR A 214 -0.14 -8.02 8.34
N GLU A 215 -1.08 -8.54 9.12
CA GLU A 215 -1.08 -8.34 10.58
C GLU A 215 0.21 -8.85 11.24
N GLN A 216 0.71 -10.01 10.81
CA GLN A 216 1.97 -10.58 11.35
C GLN A 216 3.15 -9.66 11.08
N THR A 217 3.19 -9.01 9.91
CA THR A 217 4.23 -8.02 9.60
C THR A 217 3.96 -6.64 10.22
N SER A 218 3.06 -6.55 11.21
CA SER A 218 2.66 -5.30 11.86
C SER A 218 2.25 -4.18 10.89
N TYR A 219 1.69 -4.56 9.73
CA TYR A 219 1.28 -3.64 8.67
C TYR A 219 2.40 -2.68 8.17
N LEU A 220 3.66 -3.14 8.13
CA LEU A 220 4.79 -2.40 7.55
C LEU A 220 4.58 -2.08 6.07
N TYR A 221 4.77 -0.83 5.67
CA TYR A 221 4.68 -0.40 4.28
C TYR A 221 6.04 0.14 3.79
N PRO A 222 6.82 -0.66 3.04
CA PRO A 222 8.09 -0.20 2.50
C PRO A 222 7.92 0.63 1.23
N ILE A 223 8.76 1.64 1.07
CA ILE A 223 8.88 2.54 -0.07
C ILE A 223 10.37 2.61 -0.38
N PHE A 224 10.74 2.39 -1.63
CA PHE A 224 12.13 2.41 -2.07
C PHE A 224 12.33 3.43 -3.18
N LEU A 225 13.14 4.45 -2.88
CA LEU A 225 13.49 5.55 -3.75
C LEU A 225 14.89 5.32 -4.35
N ASP A 226 14.93 5.17 -5.67
CA ASP A 226 16.16 5.10 -6.44
C ASP A 226 16.49 6.47 -7.04
N MET A 227 17.65 6.99 -6.61
CA MET A 227 18.18 8.28 -7.02
C MET A 227 19.02 8.24 -8.29
N SER A 228 19.28 7.08 -8.87
CA SER A 228 20.09 6.96 -10.09
C SER A 228 19.24 6.82 -11.34
N HIS A 229 18.23 5.93 -11.31
CA HIS A 229 17.38 5.67 -12.48
C HIS A 229 15.96 6.22 -12.32
N ALA A 230 15.72 7.04 -11.29
CA ALA A 230 14.45 7.72 -11.03
C ALA A 230 13.29 6.74 -10.86
N HIS A 231 13.43 5.78 -9.96
CA HIS A 231 12.34 4.88 -9.60
C HIS A 231 11.84 5.12 -8.17
N LEU A 232 10.55 4.89 -7.97
CA LEU A 232 9.91 4.85 -6.66
C LEU A 232 9.08 3.57 -6.55
N PHE A 233 9.69 2.54 -5.97
CA PHE A 233 9.07 1.23 -5.76
C PHE A 233 8.29 1.19 -4.45
N TYR A 234 7.17 0.47 -4.48
CA TYR A 234 6.30 0.24 -3.34
C TYR A 234 5.44 -1.01 -3.60
N PRO A 235 4.95 -1.70 -2.55
CA PRO A 235 4.18 -2.94 -2.69
C PRO A 235 3.08 -2.84 -3.74
N GLN A 236 3.02 -3.84 -4.64
CA GLN A 236 1.91 -3.91 -5.59
C GLN A 236 0.61 -4.35 -4.91
N ASP A 237 0.73 -5.22 -3.92
CA ASP A 237 -0.39 -5.76 -3.18
C ASP A 237 -0.43 -5.22 -1.75
N ILE A 238 -1.52 -4.53 -1.43
CA ILE A 238 -1.86 -4.08 -0.07
C ILE A 238 -3.22 -4.62 0.37
N SER A 239 -3.77 -5.62 -0.34
CA SER A 239 -5.12 -6.17 -0.09
C SER A 239 -5.31 -6.69 1.33
N LEU A 240 -4.24 -7.21 1.94
CA LEU A 240 -4.24 -7.74 3.30
C LEU A 240 -4.22 -6.65 4.39
N PHE A 241 -4.08 -5.37 4.02
CA PHE A 241 -4.32 -4.27 4.96
C PHE A 241 -5.83 -4.05 5.16
N PRO A 242 -6.26 -3.74 6.39
CA PRO A 242 -7.58 -3.19 6.63
C PRO A 242 -7.84 -1.98 5.73
N TRP A 243 -9.08 -1.83 5.24
CA TRP A 243 -9.44 -0.80 4.26
C TRP A 243 -9.03 0.63 4.67
N TYR A 244 -9.18 0.97 5.96
CA TYR A 244 -8.81 2.28 6.49
C TYR A 244 -7.30 2.52 6.45
N LYS A 245 -6.48 1.47 6.68
CA LYS A 245 -5.02 1.56 6.55
C LYS A 245 -4.60 1.66 5.09
N ARG A 246 -5.27 0.94 4.18
CA ARG A 246 -5.04 1.06 2.74
C ARG A 246 -5.23 2.50 2.26
N LEU A 247 -6.32 3.15 2.67
CA LEU A 247 -6.58 4.54 2.33
C LEU A 247 -5.50 5.45 2.88
N ALA A 248 -5.16 5.31 4.17
CA ALA A 248 -4.11 6.13 4.78
C ALA A 248 -2.76 5.99 4.05
N GLN A 249 -2.37 4.77 3.65
CA GLN A 249 -1.13 4.57 2.90
C GLN A 249 -1.18 5.15 1.49
N LYS A 250 -2.32 5.08 0.81
CA LYS A 250 -2.50 5.76 -0.48
C LYS A 250 -2.35 7.28 -0.33
N PHE A 251 -2.97 7.88 0.69
CA PHE A 251 -2.82 9.32 0.95
C PHE A 251 -1.39 9.70 1.31
N ASN A 252 -0.71 8.92 2.16
CA ASN A 252 0.70 9.13 2.49
C ASN A 252 1.59 9.07 1.24
N LEU A 253 1.39 8.08 0.38
CA LEU A 253 2.15 7.93 -0.87
C LEU A 253 1.88 9.08 -1.84
N ILE A 254 0.63 9.52 -1.99
CA ILE A 254 0.27 10.68 -2.82
C ILE A 254 0.90 11.95 -2.27
N SER A 255 0.82 12.16 -0.95
CA SER A 255 1.46 13.32 -0.28
C SER A 255 2.97 13.32 -0.52
N PHE A 256 3.62 12.17 -0.36
CA PHE A 256 5.06 12.03 -0.60
C PHE A 256 5.43 12.28 -2.06
N LYS A 257 4.70 11.70 -3.03
CA LYS A 257 4.89 11.95 -4.47
C LYS A 257 4.67 13.41 -4.84
N SER A 258 3.61 14.03 -4.28
CA SER A 258 3.29 15.45 -4.49
C SER A 258 4.39 16.35 -3.91
N TRP A 259 4.87 16.03 -2.71
CA TRP A 259 5.99 16.72 -2.07
C TRP A 259 7.26 16.65 -2.92
N LEU A 260 7.63 15.45 -3.38
CA LEU A 260 8.75 15.24 -4.30
C LEU A 260 8.59 16.08 -5.59
N ARG A 261 7.37 16.28 -6.07
CA ARG A 261 7.11 17.07 -7.28
C ARG A 261 7.16 18.59 -7.03
N ASN A 262 6.53 19.05 -5.96
CA ASN A 262 6.18 20.47 -5.76
C ASN A 262 7.27 21.26 -5.01
N ASN A 263 7.85 20.72 -3.93
CA ASN A 263 8.89 21.45 -3.18
C ASN A 263 10.21 21.58 -3.93
N ILE A 264 10.32 20.88 -5.06
CA ILE A 264 11.46 20.92 -5.95
C ILE A 264 11.20 21.92 -7.11
N GLN A 265 9.97 22.41 -7.27
CA GLN A 265 9.61 23.48 -8.20
C GLN A 265 9.67 24.89 -7.58
N THR A 266 9.44 25.04 -6.28
CA THR A 266 9.28 26.34 -5.61
C THR A 266 10.59 27.10 -5.32
N ASN A 267 11.75 26.45 -5.25
CA ASN A 267 13.05 27.12 -5.02
C ASN A 267 13.66 27.80 -6.27
N LYS A 268 12.84 28.19 -7.25
CA LYS A 268 13.28 29.06 -8.36
C LYS A 268 13.06 30.55 -8.11
N ASN A 269 12.36 30.93 -7.03
CA ASN A 269 11.97 32.32 -6.76
C ASN A 269 12.39 32.82 -5.36
N SER A 270 13.45 32.27 -4.77
CA SER A 270 14.06 32.78 -3.54
C SER A 270 15.54 33.05 -3.77
#